data_AF-A0A0K9PI13-F1
#
_entry.id   AF-A0A0K9PI13-F1
#
_cell.length_a   1.000
_cell.length_b   1.000
_cell.length_c   1.000
_cell.angle_alpha   90.00
_cell.angle_beta   90.00
_cell.angle_gamma   90.00
#
_symmetry.space_group_name_H-M   'P 1'
#
loop_
_entity.id
_entity.type
_entity.pdbx_description
1 polymer ?
#
loop_
_entity_poly.entity_id
_entity_poly.type
_entity_poly.pdbx_seq_one_letter_code
_entity_poly.pdbx_strand_id
1 'polypeptide(L)'
;MILTIPRAIVPCNFLCLKKDPRYIKSAKPDSGFPLFQSESLKWPGFVEFDDVNGKVLTFSAQDSIYKVFDLKNYKLLYSISDKNVQEIKIR
;
A
#
# COMPACT_ATOMS: atom_id res chain seq x y z
N MET A 1 12.50 6.62 18.45
CA MET A 1 12.91 6.93 17.07
C MET A 1 11.66 6.78 16.21
N ILE A 2 10.92 7.86 16.01
CA ILE A 2 9.71 7.85 15.18
C ILE A 2 10.22 8.16 13.78
N LEU A 3 10.39 7.14 12.95
CA LEU A 3 10.61 7.33 11.52
C LEU A 3 9.30 7.88 10.96
N THR A 4 9.26 9.19 10.68
CA THR A 4 8.17 9.80 9.94
C THR A 4 8.37 9.41 8.47
N ILE A 5 7.77 8.29 8.06
CA ILE A 5 7.76 7.86 6.66
C ILE A 5 6.62 8.63 5.96
N PRO A 6 6.85 9.24 4.79
CA PRO A 6 5.86 10.10 4.15
C PRO A 6 4.62 9.28 3.77
N ARG A 7 3.47 9.61 4.38
CA ARG A 7 2.16 9.13 3.92
C ARG A 7 1.98 9.53 2.45
N ALA A 8 1.95 8.55 1.56
CA ALA A 8 1.55 8.79 0.18
C ALA A 8 0.02 8.95 0.15
N ILE A 9 -0.44 10.19 0.02
CA ILE A 9 -1.85 10.48 -0.29
C ILE A 9 -2.07 10.00 -1.72
N VAL A 10 -2.97 9.03 -1.90
CA VAL A 10 -3.27 8.43 -3.19
C VAL A 10 -4.14 9.40 -4.01
N PRO A 11 -3.65 10.07 -5.06
CA PRO A 11 -4.47 10.92 -5.91
C PRO A 11 -4.94 10.08 -7.09
N CYS A 12 -6.20 9.67 -7.10
CA CYS A 12 -6.87 8.92 -8.20
C CYS A 12 -6.21 7.59 -8.62
N ASN A 13 -6.85 6.45 -8.29
CA ASN A 13 -6.46 5.08 -8.67
C ASN A 13 -4.94 4.80 -8.60
N PHE A 14 -4.40 4.60 -7.39
CA PHE A 14 -3.00 4.17 -7.27
C PHE A 14 -2.85 2.76 -7.81
N LEU A 15 -2.19 2.62 -8.95
CA LEU A 15 -1.72 1.34 -9.44
C LEU A 15 -0.26 1.17 -9.01
N CYS A 16 -0.04 0.52 -7.86
CA CYS A 16 1.32 0.23 -7.41
C CYS A 16 1.84 -0.97 -8.21
N LEU A 17 2.85 -0.73 -9.04
CA LEU A 17 3.40 -1.74 -9.94
C LEU A 17 4.80 -2.17 -9.49
N LYS A 18 5.06 -3.49 -9.43
CA LYS A 18 6.42 -4.01 -9.41
C LYS A 18 7.02 -3.88 -10.80
N LYS A 19 8.19 -3.26 -10.88
CA LYS A 19 8.99 -3.14 -12.09
C LYS A 19 10.16 -4.11 -12.04
N ASP A 20 10.33 -4.90 -13.09
CA ASP A 20 11.63 -5.57 -13.29
C ASP A 20 12.68 -4.49 -13.61
N PRO A 21 13.89 -4.57 -13.05
CA PRO A 21 14.98 -3.65 -13.38
C PRO A 21 15.23 -3.50 -14.89
N ARG A 22 14.95 -4.54 -15.70
CA ARG A 22 15.05 -4.50 -17.16
C ARG A 22 14.06 -3.52 -17.81
N TYR A 23 12.88 -3.32 -17.21
CA TYR A 23 11.85 -2.40 -17.70
C TYR A 23 12.09 -0.95 -17.29
N ILE A 24 12.88 -0.72 -16.23
CA ILE A 24 13.29 0.64 -15.83
C ILE A 24 14.25 1.23 -16.87
N LYS A 25 15.20 0.41 -17.34
CA LYS A 25 16.19 0.83 -18.36
C LYS A 25 15.59 1.10 -19.74
N SER A 26 14.42 0.54 -20.04
CA SER A 26 13.75 0.69 -21.33
C SER A 26 12.71 1.82 -21.35
N ALA A 27 12.64 2.65 -20.29
CA ALA A 27 11.77 3.82 -20.18
C ALA A 27 10.29 3.52 -20.50
N LYS A 28 9.80 2.31 -20.17
CA LYS A 28 8.38 1.94 -20.31
C LYS A 28 7.68 2.02 -18.96
N PRO A 29 7.14 3.19 -18.56
CA PRO A 29 6.50 3.43 -17.26
C PRO A 29 5.24 2.57 -17.03
N ASP A 30 4.67 1.97 -18.06
CA ASP A 30 3.41 1.22 -17.93
C ASP A 30 3.58 -0.31 -17.86
N SER A 31 4.79 -0.84 -18.10
CA SER A 31 5.04 -2.30 -18.17
C SER A 31 5.28 -2.99 -16.82
N GLY A 32 4.56 -2.59 -15.77
CA GLY A 32 4.70 -3.20 -14.45
C GLY A 32 3.55 -4.16 -14.11
N PHE A 33 3.73 -4.98 -13.08
CA PHE A 33 2.68 -5.89 -12.58
C PHE A 33 2.06 -5.34 -11.31
N PRO A 34 0.72 -5.38 -11.14
CA PRO A 34 0.06 -4.89 -9.93
C PRO A 34 0.53 -5.65 -8.70
N LEU A 35 0.96 -4.90 -7.67
CA LEU A 35 1.33 -5.46 -6.37
C LEU A 35 0.11 -6.00 -5.62
N PHE A 36 -1.02 -5.34 -5.77
CA PHE A 36 -2.28 -5.71 -5.14
C PHE A 36 -3.27 -6.10 -6.25
N GLN A 37 -3.21 -7.35 -6.72
CA GLN A 37 -4.00 -7.81 -7.87
C GLN A 37 -5.51 -7.59 -7.73
N SER A 38 -6.03 -7.53 -6.50
CA SER A 38 -7.45 -7.38 -6.21
C SER A 38 -7.84 -5.99 -5.68
N GLU A 39 -6.88 -5.09 -5.45
CA GLU A 39 -7.13 -3.85 -4.72
C GLU A 39 -6.66 -2.64 -5.53
N SER A 40 -7.60 -1.74 -5.78
CA SER A 40 -7.32 -0.40 -6.28
C SER A 40 -7.64 0.57 -5.15
N LEU A 41 -6.60 1.17 -4.55
CA LEU A 41 -6.82 2.21 -3.56
C LEU A 41 -7.36 3.45 -4.30
N LYS A 42 -8.59 3.79 -3.98
CA LYS A 42 -9.22 5.02 -4.44
C LYS A 42 -8.98 6.11 -3.42
N TRP A 43 -8.89 7.33 -3.91
CA TRP A 43 -9.00 8.48 -3.03
C TRP A 43 -10.44 8.57 -2.50
N PRO A 44 -10.65 8.88 -1.20
CA PRO A 44 -9.65 9.11 -0.16
C PRO A 44 -9.09 7.80 0.40
N GLY A 45 -7.78 7.76 0.61
CA GLY A 45 -7.08 6.59 1.14
C GLY A 45 -5.57 6.79 1.17
N PHE A 46 -4.86 5.88 1.82
CA PHE A 46 -3.39 5.91 1.86
C PHE A 46 -2.78 4.51 1.79
N VAL A 47 -1.50 4.50 1.43
CA VAL A 47 -0.62 3.35 1.57
C VAL A 47 0.64 3.77 2.31
N GLU A 48 1.11 2.94 3.22
CA GLU A 48 2.33 3.11 4.00
C GLU A 48 3.16 1.83 3.91
N PHE A 49 4.43 1.98 3.58
CA PHE A 49 5.38 0.87 3.50
C PHE A 49 6.25 0.89 4.75
N ASP A 50 6.21 -0.20 5.49
CA ASP A 50 7.03 -0.43 6.67
C ASP A 50 8.06 -1.51 6.33
N ASP A 51 9.23 -1.06 5.88
CA ASP A 51 10.35 -1.92 5.48
C ASP A 51 11.03 -2.58 6.69
N VAL A 52 10.97 -1.95 7.86
CA VAL A 52 11.48 -2.50 9.13
C VAL A 52 10.71 -3.76 9.54
N ASN A 53 9.38 -3.70 9.50
CA ASN A 53 8.52 -4.83 9.89
C ASN A 53 8.11 -5.74 8.72
N GLY A 54 8.50 -5.37 7.50
CA GLY A 54 8.15 -6.09 6.28
C GLY A 54 6.64 -6.10 6.04
N LYS A 55 5.97 -4.95 6.23
CA LYS A 55 4.52 -4.81 6.12
C LYS A 55 4.16 -3.67 5.18
N VAL A 56 2.98 -3.76 4.58
CA VAL A 56 2.32 -2.64 3.91
C VAL A 56 0.99 -2.41 4.59
N LEU A 57 0.74 -1.19 5.06
CA LEU A 57 -0.56 -0.78 5.58
C LEU A 57 -1.29 0.01 4.50
N THR A 58 -2.55 -0.32 4.26
CA THR A 58 -3.42 0.46 3.39
C THR A 58 -4.68 0.86 4.13
N PHE A 59 -5.27 1.98 3.73
CA PHE A 59 -6.57 2.42 4.20
C PHE A 59 -7.42 2.89 3.02
N SER A 60 -8.64 2.34 2.93
CA SER A 60 -9.70 2.81 2.04
C SER A 60 -10.70 3.61 2.87
N ALA A 61 -10.82 4.92 2.64
CA ALA A 61 -11.82 5.73 3.36
C ALA A 61 -13.24 5.41 2.90
N GLN A 62 -13.41 5.02 1.63
CA GLN A 62 -14.71 4.63 1.07
C GLN A 62 -15.29 3.42 1.81
N ASP A 63 -14.47 2.40 2.05
CA ASP A 63 -14.89 1.19 2.76
C ASP A 63 -14.70 1.32 4.28
N SER A 64 -13.93 2.32 4.73
CA SER A 64 -13.45 2.46 6.12
C SER A 64 -12.72 1.19 6.60
N ILE A 65 -11.83 0.66 5.76
CA ILE A 65 -11.09 -0.58 6.01
C ILE A 65 -9.60 -0.32 5.98
N TYR A 66 -8.91 -0.82 7.01
CA TYR A 66 -7.47 -0.96 7.04
C TYR A 66 -7.07 -2.36 6.61
N LYS A 67 -6.09 -2.49 5.72
CA LYS A 67 -5.54 -3.78 5.31
C LYS A 67 -4.04 -3.79 5.52
N VAL A 68 -3.53 -4.89 6.04
CA VAL A 68 -2.09 -5.11 6.23
C VAL A 68 -1.66 -6.24 5.33
N PHE A 69 -0.66 -5.99 4.50
CA PHE A 69 -0.05 -6.96 3.61
C PHE A 69 1.38 -7.25 4.04
N ASP A 70 1.87 -8.44 3.69
CA ASP A 70 3.30 -8.77 3.79
C ASP A 70 4.08 -8.07 2.66
N LEU A 71 5.19 -7.42 2.98
CA LEU A 71 5.98 -6.67 1.99
C LEU A 71 6.73 -7.57 0.99
N LYS A 72 7.05 -8.82 1.36
CA LYS A 72 7.84 -9.71 0.52
C LYS A 72 7.01 -10.30 -0.61
N ASN A 73 5.80 -10.75 -0.29
CA ASN A 73 4.94 -11.47 -1.24
C ASN A 73 3.59 -10.78 -1.48
N TYR A 74 3.33 -9.62 -0.86
CA TYR A 74 2.11 -8.83 -1.02
C TYR A 74 0.82 -9.58 -0.64
N LYS A 75 0.94 -10.61 0.21
CA LYS A 75 -0.21 -11.37 0.69
C LYS A 75 -0.94 -10.59 1.79
N LEU A 76 -2.26 -10.55 1.72
CA LEU A 76 -3.09 -9.97 2.80
C LEU A 76 -2.91 -10.77 4.09
N LEU A 77 -2.56 -10.08 5.17
CA LEU A 77 -2.38 -10.64 6.51
C LEU A 77 -3.59 -10.32 7.40
N TYR A 78 -4.01 -9.04 7.41
CA TYR A 78 -5.10 -8.57 8.26
C TYR A 78 -6.01 -7.61 7.50
N SER A 79 -7.30 -7.63 7.84
CA SER A 79 -8.30 -6.68 7.37
C SER A 79 -9.15 -6.24 8.56
N ILE A 80 -9.19 -4.95 8.82
CA ILE A 80 -9.89 -4.35 9.96
C ILE A 80 -10.87 -3.32 9.41
N SER A 81 -12.16 -3.61 9.57
CA SER A 81 -13.26 -2.72 9.20
C SER A 81 -13.83 -2.09 10.47
N ASP A 82 -13.20 -1.02 10.94
CA ASP A 82 -13.67 -0.28 12.13
C ASP A 82 -13.52 1.22 11.90
N LYS A 83 -14.64 1.93 12.08
CA LYS A 83 -14.78 3.37 11.85
C LYS A 83 -14.21 4.20 13.01
N ASN A 84 -13.95 3.58 14.16
CA ASN A 84 -13.45 4.27 15.36
C ASN A 84 -11.93 4.15 15.53
N VAL A 85 -11.23 3.58 14.55
CA VAL A 85 -9.78 3.45 14.58
C VAL A 85 -9.14 4.82 14.36
N GLN A 86 -8.55 5.36 15.42
CA GLN A 86 -7.81 6.63 15.37
C GLN A 86 -6.34 6.44 14.97
N GLU A 87 -5.74 5.32 15.39
CA GLU A 87 -4.33 5.02 15.14
C GLU A 87 -4.12 3.51 15.03
N ILE A 88 -3.27 3.08 14.10
CA ILE A 88 -2.79 1.70 13.99
C ILE A 88 -1.28 1.72 14.22
N LYS A 89 -0.80 0.89 15.16
CA LYS A 89 0.62 0.64 15.38
C LYS A 89 0.94 -0.80 15.03
N ILE A 90 1.88 -0.97 14.11
CA ILE A 90 2.47 -2.25 13.77
C ILE A 90 3.73 -2.38 14.65
N ARG A 91 3.85 -3.50 15.37
CA ARG A 91 5.01 -3.86 16.20
C ARG A 91 5.67 -5.11 15.66
#